data_AF-A0A7C2H6V1-F1
#
_entry.id   AF-A0A7C2H6V1-F1
#
_cell.length_a   1.000
_cell.length_b   1.000
_cell.length_c   1.000
_cell.angle_alpha   90.00
_cell.angle_beta   90.00
_cell.angle_gamma   90.00
#
_symmetry.space_group_name_H-M   'P 1'
#
loop_
_entity.id
_entity.type
_entity.pdbx_description
1 polymer ?
#
loop_
_entity_poly.entity_id
_entity_poly.type
_entity_poly.pdbx_seq_one_letter_code
_entity_poly.pdbx_strand_id
1 'polypeptide(L)'
;MKKSALTPALLIVLLVFALGTLGLTYANVQLIRKARSLQDVANRINNVRVTLDALARDAIAYSQTNRAIDPILISVGLKPGPTNPAGGNR
;
A
#
# COMPACT_ATOMS: atom_id res chain seq x y z
N MET A 1 -23.24 -60.85 -5.57
CA MET A 1 -22.48 -59.57 -5.46
C MET A 1 -22.15 -59.33 -3.99
N LYS A 2 -20.94 -59.68 -3.54
CA LYS A 2 -20.50 -59.44 -2.15
C LYS A 2 -20.27 -57.93 -2.00
N LYS A 3 -21.11 -57.23 -1.24
CA LYS A 3 -20.98 -55.79 -1.01
C LYS A 3 -19.72 -55.55 -0.18
N SER A 4 -18.63 -55.13 -0.83
CA SER A 4 -17.39 -54.79 -0.15
C SER A 4 -17.60 -53.53 0.67
N ALA A 5 -17.50 -53.64 2.01
CA ALA A 5 -17.56 -52.51 2.93
C ALA A 5 -16.39 -51.52 2.75
N LEU A 6 -15.38 -51.89 1.96
CA LEU A 6 -14.21 -51.09 1.65
C LEU A 6 -14.53 -49.91 0.71
N THR A 7 -15.42 -50.12 -0.25
CA THR A 7 -15.82 -49.11 -1.25
C THR A 7 -16.53 -47.89 -0.63
N PRO A 8 -17.53 -48.04 0.27
CA PRO A 8 -18.15 -46.89 0.93
C PRO A 8 -17.17 -46.16 1.88
N ALA A 9 -16.25 -46.88 2.53
CA ALA A 9 -15.24 -46.25 3.38
C ALA A 9 -14.30 -45.34 2.59
N LEU A 10 -13.80 -45.78 1.42
CA LEU A 10 -12.99 -44.94 0.54
C LEU A 10 -13.74 -43.71 0.03
N LEU A 11 -15.04 -43.85 -0.30
CA LEU A 11 -15.86 -42.72 -0.73
C LEU A 11 -16.02 -41.66 0.36
N ILE A 12 -16.19 -42.08 1.62
CA ILE A 12 -16.28 -41.14 2.75
C ILE A 12 -14.95 -40.41 2.95
N VAL A 13 -13.82 -41.12 2.92
CA VAL A 13 -12.49 -40.49 3.07
C VAL A 13 -12.23 -39.50 1.93
N LEU A 14 -12.56 -39.87 0.69
CA LEU A 14 -12.45 -38.99 -0.47
C LEU A 14 -13.33 -37.74 -0.30
N LEU A 15 -14.56 -37.91 0.17
CA LEU A 15 -15.49 -36.80 0.41
C LEU A 15 -14.93 -35.82 1.46
N VAL A 16 -14.39 -36.33 2.57
CA VAL A 16 -13.78 -35.50 3.62
C VAL A 16 -12.57 -34.73 3.05
N PHE A 17 -11.74 -35.38 2.25
CA PHE A 17 -10.60 -34.73 1.60
C PHE A 17 -11.04 -33.64 0.61
N ALA A 18 -12.08 -33.91 -0.18
CA ALA A 18 -12.63 -32.94 -1.14
C ALA A 18 -13.23 -31.72 -0.42
N LEU A 19 -13.97 -31.93 0.67
CA LEU A 19 -14.53 -30.85 1.48
C LEU A 19 -13.42 -30.05 2.18
N GLY A 20 -12.40 -30.74 2.70
CA GLY A 20 -11.25 -30.11 3.34
C GLY A 20 -10.45 -29.22 2.38
N THR A 21 -10.18 -29.72 1.17
CA THR A 21 -9.50 -28.92 0.13
C THR A 21 -10.34 -27.74 -0.34
N LEU A 22 -11.66 -27.91 -0.49
CA LEU A 22 -12.56 -26.81 -0.84
C LEU A 22 -12.60 -25.72 0.24
N GLY A 23 -12.66 -26.12 1.52
CA GLY A 23 -12.65 -25.18 2.65
C GLY A 23 -11.33 -24.41 2.73
N LEU A 24 -10.21 -25.12 2.58
CA LEU A 24 -8.88 -24.51 2.64
C LEU A 24 -8.64 -23.55 1.47
N THR A 25 -9.04 -23.92 0.24
CA THR A 25 -8.93 -23.04 -0.91
C THR A 25 -9.82 -21.81 -0.77
N TYR A 26 -11.04 -21.96 -0.26
CA TYR A 26 -11.93 -20.83 0.02
C TYR A 26 -11.33 -19.85 1.04
N ALA A 27 -10.82 -20.35 2.17
CA ALA A 27 -10.19 -19.53 3.20
C ALA A 27 -8.95 -18.79 2.66
N ASN A 28 -8.09 -19.48 1.90
CA ASN A 28 -6.91 -18.88 1.29
C ASN A 28 -7.26 -17.78 0.29
N VAL A 29 -8.27 -18.00 -0.57
CA VAL A 29 -8.73 -16.97 -1.52
C VAL A 29 -9.22 -15.73 -0.78
N GLN A 30 -9.97 -15.89 0.32
CA GLN A 30 -10.44 -14.76 1.11
C GLN A 30 -9.30 -13.99 1.80
N LEU A 31 -8.31 -14.69 2.33
CA LEU A 31 -7.14 -14.08 2.97
C LEU A 31 -6.30 -13.28 1.96
N ILE A 32 -6.05 -13.87 0.79
CA ILE A 32 -5.25 -13.26 -0.29
C ILE A 32 -5.95 -12.02 -0.84
N ARG A 33 -7.28 -12.01 -0.96
CA ARG A 33 -8.04 -10.83 -1.40
C ARG A 33 -7.81 -9.62 -0.49
N LYS A 34 -7.81 -9.85 0.83
CA LYS A 34 -7.54 -8.79 1.83
C LYS A 34 -6.08 -8.34 1.79
N ALA A 35 -5.14 -9.27 1.64
CA ALA A 35 -3.73 -8.91 1.52
C ALA A 35 -3.45 -8.07 0.27
N ARG A 36 -4.04 -8.44 -0.88
CA ARG A 36 -3.91 -7.69 -2.13
C ARG A 36 -4.52 -6.29 -2.03
N SER A 37 -5.69 -6.13 -1.43
CA SER A 37 -6.30 -4.80 -1.30
C SER A 37 -5.45 -3.87 -0.44
N LEU A 38 -4.87 -4.36 0.66
CA LEU A 38 -3.93 -3.58 1.46
C LEU A 38 -2.67 -3.23 0.67
N GLN A 39 -2.14 -4.17 -0.10
CA GLN A 39 -0.95 -3.96 -0.92
C GLN A 39 -1.20 -2.94 -2.04
N ASP A 40 -2.37 -2.96 -2.67
CA ASP A 40 -2.78 -1.97 -3.68
C ASP A 40 -2.88 -0.57 -3.07
N VAL A 41 -3.45 -0.44 -1.88
CA VAL A 41 -3.51 0.84 -1.16
C VAL A 41 -2.10 1.33 -0.81
N ALA A 42 -1.22 0.45 -0.31
CA ALA A 42 0.15 0.80 0.01
C ALA A 42 0.93 1.27 -1.23
N ASN A 43 0.80 0.55 -2.35
CA ASN A 43 1.42 0.91 -3.62
C ASN A 43 0.90 2.26 -4.12
N ARG A 44 -0.41 2.51 -4.00
CA ARG A 44 -1.01 3.80 -4.37
C ARG A 44 -0.46 4.95 -3.53
N ILE A 45 -0.34 4.77 -2.21
CA ILE A 45 0.24 5.79 -1.32
C ILE A 45 1.69 6.06 -1.69
N ASN A 46 2.47 5.01 -1.94
CA ASN A 46 3.88 5.16 -2.29
C ASN A 46 4.06 5.92 -3.62
N ASN A 47 3.28 5.55 -4.64
CA ASN A 47 3.32 6.24 -5.93
C ASN A 47 2.93 7.72 -5.81
N VAL A 48 1.89 8.04 -5.01
CA VAL A 48 1.48 9.42 -4.76
C VAL A 48 2.57 10.21 -4.03
N ARG A 49 3.22 9.62 -3.01
CA ARG A 49 4.34 10.27 -2.31
C ARG A 49 5.49 10.61 -3.26
N VAL A 50 5.91 9.65 -4.09
CA VAL A 50 6.97 9.88 -5.10
C VAL A 50 6.60 11.02 -6.04
N THR A 51 5.35 11.07 -6.48
CA THR A 51 4.87 12.13 -7.39
C THR A 51 4.84 13.50 -6.69
N LEU A 52 4.40 13.56 -5.43
CA LEU A 52 4.38 14.79 -4.64
C LEU A 52 5.79 15.30 -4.33
N ASP A 53 6.72 14.41 -3.99
CA ASP A 53 8.13 14.77 -3.75
C ASP A 53 8.78 15.32 -5.02
N ALA A 54 8.49 14.72 -6.18
CA ALA A 54 8.95 15.24 -7.47
C ALA A 54 8.39 16.64 -7.74
N LEU A 55 7.07 16.82 -7.55
CA LEU A 55 6.41 18.11 -7.73
C LEU A 55 6.95 19.18 -6.76
N ALA A 56 7.21 18.82 -5.51
CA ALA A 56 7.81 19.72 -4.53
C ALA A 56 9.20 20.18 -4.96
N ARG A 57 10.04 19.28 -5.49
CA ARG A 57 11.36 19.62 -6.02
C ARG A 57 11.25 20.55 -7.23
N ASP A 58 10.34 20.26 -8.16
CA ASP A 58 10.12 21.09 -9.33
C ASP A 58 9.60 22.48 -8.95
N ALA A 59 8.71 22.57 -7.97
CA ALA A 59 8.21 23.85 -7.47
C ALA A 59 9.33 24.67 -6.81
N ILE A 60 10.23 24.03 -6.04
CA ILE A 60 11.43 24.68 -5.49
C ILE A 60 12.34 25.16 -6.62
N ALA A 61 12.59 24.34 -7.65
CA ALA A 61 13.41 24.73 -8.80
C ALA A 61 12.80 25.91 -9.58
N TYR A 62 11.49 25.87 -9.83
CA TYR A 62 10.75 26.95 -10.50
C TYR A 62 10.82 28.26 -9.71
N SER A 63 10.77 28.18 -8.37
CA SER A 63 10.86 29.35 -7.49
C SER A 63 12.16 30.13 -7.61
N GLN A 64 13.23 29.50 -8.12
CA GLN A 64 14.51 30.17 -8.34
C GLN A 64 14.42 31.26 -9.40
N THR A 65 13.60 31.04 -10.43
CA THR A 65 13.34 32.00 -11.51
C THR A 65 12.08 32.84 -11.24
N ASN A 66 11.12 32.28 -10.49
CA ASN A 66 9.82 32.90 -10.22
C ASN A 66 9.57 32.99 -8.71
N ARG A 67 10.14 34.01 -8.05
CA ARG A 67 10.02 34.19 -6.59
C ARG A 67 8.60 34.48 -6.09
N ALA A 68 7.65 34.76 -6.98
CA ALA A 68 6.25 35.00 -6.62
C ALA A 68 5.59 33.80 -5.90
N ILE A 69 6.10 32.58 -6.08
CA ILE A 69 5.57 31.37 -5.42
C ILE A 69 6.26 31.05 -4.08
N ASP A 70 7.30 31.79 -3.70
CA ASP A 70 8.02 31.57 -2.44
C ASP A 70 7.13 31.63 -1.20
N PRO A 71 6.18 32.58 -1.06
CA PRO A 71 5.28 32.61 0.09
C PRO A 71 4.48 31.32 0.24
N ILE A 72 4.08 30.71 -0.88
CA ILE A 72 3.34 29.45 -0.90
C ILE A 72 4.27 28.33 -0.42
N LEU A 73 5.46 28.20 -1.01
CA LEU A 73 6.44 27.17 -0.64
C LEU A 73 6.88 27.24 0.83
N ILE A 74 7.00 28.44 1.37
CA ILE A 74 7.31 28.66 2.79
C ILE A 74 6.13 28.26 3.68
N SER A 75 4.90 28.63 3.28
CA SER A 75 3.69 28.29 4.05
C SER A 75 3.44 26.78 4.17
N VAL A 76 3.81 26.01 3.14
CA VAL A 76 3.71 24.54 3.14
C VAL A 76 4.97 23.84 3.65
N GLY A 77 5.98 24.59 4.12
CA GLY A 77 7.21 24.05 4.70
C GLY A 77 8.19 23.42 3.69
N LEU A 78 7.98 23.62 2.39
CA LEU A 78 8.85 23.10 1.32
C LEU A 78 10.10 23.96 1.11
N LYS A 79 10.07 25.24 1.52
CA LYS A 79 11.22 26.15 1.47
C LYS A 79 11.43 26.79 2.85
N PRO A 80 12.68 26.90 3.35
CA PRO A 80 12.95 27.64 4.58
C PRO A 80 12.49 29.08 4.40
N GLY A 81 11.71 29.59 5.36
CA GLY A 81 11.40 31.01 5.43
C GLY A 81 12.68 31.83 5.60
N PRO A 82 12.66 33.14 5.29
CA PRO A 82 13.78 34.01 5.58
C PRO A 82 14.09 33.93 7.09
N THR A 83 15.17 33.25 7.44
CA THR A 83 15.76 33.34 8.78
C THR A 83 16.25 34.77 8.90
N ASN A 84 15.55 35.59 9.68
CA ASN A 84 16.04 36.92 10.02
C ASN A 84 17.41 36.75 10.71
N PRO A 85 18.54 37.21 10.15
CA PRO A 85 19.82 37.16 10.82
C PRO A 85 19.86 38.32 11.82
N ALA A 86 19.02 38.26 12.84
CA ALA A 86 18.96 39.24 13.92
C ALA A 86 18.80 38.47 15.24
N GLY A 87 19.85 37.74 15.60
CA GLY A 87 19.95 37.00 16.85
C GLY A 87 21.41 36.74 17.24
N GLY A 88 22.33 37.58 16.78
CA GLY A 88 23.64 37.70 17.39
C GLY A 88 23.56 38.83 18.41
N ASN A 89 23.35 38.49 19.68
CA ASN A 89 23.63 39.41 20.78
C ASN A 89 24.41 38.67 21.85
N ARG A 90 25.55 39.30 22.16
CA ARG A 90 26.46 39.15 23.28
C ARG A 90 25.77 38.86 24.61
#